data_AF-Q1VPE6-F1
#
_entry.id   AF-Q1VPE6-F1
#
_cell.length_a   1.000
_cell.length_b   1.000
_cell.length_c   1.000
_cell.angle_alpha   90.00
_cell.angle_beta   90.00
_cell.angle_gamma   90.00
#
_symmetry.space_group_name_H-M   'P 1'
#
loop_
_entity.id
_entity.type
_entity.pdbx_description
1 polymer ?
#
loop_
_entity_poly.entity_id
_entity_poly.type
_entity_poly.pdbx_seq_one_letter_code
_entity_poly.pdbx_strand_id
1 'polypeptide(L)'
;MKDILFKTKPRLFLFGGLISGFFFFLIVALFCLQVSNGEHQIIGYCFAGIFALFSIIILYQLFKIRILKISRNGITIKKYLLPQKTNLKFEEIKTIKQTEEKTKIYSGVNMFEKGFLLSNYKTIISLKNSEKIELISLSKTDFYEVEKLFFKLKRGEGKIKKPKTQFYIFNYLLENGGTLLLILFINILNIGLLSEIIKKTVANNV
;
A
#
# COMPACT_ATOMS: atom_id res chain seq x y z
N MET A 1 -13.22 -23.84 -9.58
CA MET A 1 -13.73 -22.45 -9.44
C MET A 1 -12.53 -21.57 -9.10
N LYS A 2 -12.25 -20.50 -9.86
CA LYS A 2 -11.11 -19.61 -9.58
C LYS A 2 -11.42 -18.78 -8.35
N ASP A 3 -10.46 -18.71 -7.43
CA ASP A 3 -10.60 -17.99 -6.17
C ASP A 3 -10.70 -16.48 -6.39
N ILE A 4 -11.52 -15.80 -5.59
CA ILE A 4 -11.69 -14.34 -5.66
C ILE A 4 -10.76 -13.70 -4.64
N LEU A 5 -9.90 -12.81 -5.12
CA LEU A 5 -8.80 -12.24 -4.35
C LEU A 5 -9.11 -10.77 -4.06
N PHE A 6 -9.27 -10.46 -2.78
CA PHE A 6 -9.50 -9.12 -2.25
C PHE A 6 -8.23 -8.64 -1.54
N LYS A 7 -7.90 -7.36 -1.72
CA LYS A 7 -6.64 -6.75 -1.30
C LYS A 7 -6.93 -5.54 -0.42
N THR A 8 -6.30 -5.44 0.75
CA THR A 8 -6.43 -4.27 1.63
C THR A 8 -5.77 -3.02 1.00
N LYS A 9 -6.35 -1.82 1.23
CA LYS A 9 -6.07 -0.49 0.59
C LYS A 9 -4.69 0.13 0.94
N PRO A 10 -4.18 1.15 0.20
CA PRO A 10 -3.82 1.17 -1.22
C PRO A 10 -2.31 0.94 -1.44
N ARG A 11 -1.99 0.18 -2.50
CA ARG A 11 -0.65 -0.39 -2.77
C ARG A 11 0.22 0.42 -3.73
N LEU A 12 -0.37 1.23 -4.59
CA LEU A 12 0.34 1.93 -5.66
C LEU A 12 1.21 3.07 -5.12
N PHE A 13 0.70 3.81 -4.14
CA PHE A 13 1.46 4.90 -3.52
C PHE A 13 2.65 4.37 -2.73
N LEU A 14 2.39 3.37 -1.86
CA LEU A 14 3.45 2.77 -1.07
C LEU A 14 4.49 2.08 -1.94
N PHE A 15 4.07 1.23 -2.90
CA PHE A 15 5.01 0.49 -3.74
C PHE A 15 5.74 1.39 -4.74
N GLY A 16 5.01 2.29 -5.40
CA GLY A 16 5.57 3.24 -6.36
C GLY A 16 6.48 4.28 -5.70
N GLY A 17 6.11 4.80 -4.54
CA GLY A 17 6.97 5.67 -3.73
C GLY A 17 8.22 4.96 -3.22
N LEU A 18 8.14 3.67 -2.89
CA LEU A 18 9.32 2.86 -2.52
C LEU A 18 10.29 2.75 -3.69
N ILE A 19 9.79 2.40 -4.88
CA ILE A 19 10.63 2.22 -6.07
C ILE A 19 11.19 3.56 -6.53
N SER A 20 10.35 4.59 -6.70
CA SER A 20 10.81 5.91 -7.17
C SER A 20 11.73 6.58 -6.14
N GLY A 21 11.45 6.42 -4.85
CA GLY A 21 12.29 6.91 -3.76
C GLY A 21 13.64 6.19 -3.68
N PHE A 22 13.67 4.87 -3.92
CA PHE A 22 14.91 4.11 -4.02
C PHE A 22 15.79 4.59 -5.17
N PHE A 23 15.21 4.80 -6.37
CA PHE A 23 15.96 5.34 -7.50
C PHE A 23 16.42 6.78 -7.27
N PHE A 24 15.59 7.63 -6.66
CA PHE A 24 15.98 8.98 -6.28
C PHE A 24 17.17 8.96 -5.31
N PHE A 25 17.12 8.13 -4.27
CA PHE A 25 18.22 7.94 -3.33
C PHE A 25 19.51 7.49 -4.02
N LEU A 26 19.42 6.50 -4.91
CA LEU A 26 20.58 6.00 -5.65
C LEU A 26 21.23 7.11 -6.47
N ILE A 27 20.42 7.90 -7.17
CA ILE A 27 20.89 9.00 -8.04
C ILE A 27 21.51 10.13 -7.19
N VAL A 28 20.92 10.49 -6.06
CA VAL A 28 21.48 11.50 -5.14
C VAL A 28 22.79 11.01 -4.52
N ALA A 29 22.86 9.75 -4.08
CA ALA A 29 24.09 9.18 -3.54
C ALA A 29 25.22 9.20 -4.58
N LEU A 30 24.92 8.84 -5.83
CA LEU A 30 25.88 8.92 -6.95
C LEU A 30 26.32 10.36 -7.23
N PHE A 31 25.39 11.33 -7.22
CA PHE A 31 25.74 12.75 -7.36
C PHE A 31 26.68 13.22 -6.26
N CYS A 32 26.39 12.87 -5.00
CA CYS A 32 27.24 13.25 -3.87
C CYS A 32 28.63 12.61 -3.93
N LEU A 33 28.73 11.37 -4.41
CA LEU A 33 30.01 10.71 -4.65
C LEU A 33 30.81 11.32 -5.83
N GLN A 34 30.14 11.89 -6.84
CA GLN A 34 30.83 12.51 -7.98
C GLN A 34 31.21 13.98 -7.77
N VAL A 35 30.43 14.74 -6.99
CA VAL A 35 30.77 16.11 -6.62
C VAL A 35 31.89 16.14 -5.55
N SER A 36 32.28 14.97 -5.05
CA SER A 36 33.29 14.74 -4.02
C SER A 36 34.74 15.05 -4.48
N ASN A 37 35.02 16.33 -4.67
CA ASN A 37 36.32 16.95 -4.40
C ASN A 37 36.22 18.05 -3.31
N GLY A 38 35.14 18.08 -2.51
CA GLY A 38 34.99 19.12 -1.46
C GLY A 38 33.78 18.98 -0.51
N GLU A 39 33.82 19.82 0.52
CA GLU A 39 33.07 20.00 1.79
C GLU A 39 31.57 19.63 1.90
N HIS A 40 30.88 19.28 0.81
CA HIS A 40 29.43 19.03 0.79
C HIS A 40 29.03 17.56 0.92
N GLN A 41 29.98 16.64 1.16
CA GLN A 41 29.71 15.20 1.34
C GLN A 41 28.71 14.92 2.49
N ILE A 42 28.82 15.68 3.58
CA ILE A 42 27.97 15.51 4.77
C ILE A 42 26.49 15.69 4.42
N ILE A 43 26.17 16.69 3.59
CA ILE A 43 24.79 16.97 3.15
C ILE A 43 24.24 15.78 2.37
N GLY A 44 25.05 15.20 1.48
CA GLY A 44 24.69 14.00 0.73
C GLY A 44 24.38 12.80 1.60
N TYR A 45 25.23 12.51 2.58
CA TYR A 45 25.01 11.44 3.54
C TYR A 45 23.77 11.68 4.42
N CYS A 46 23.49 12.92 4.81
CA CYS A 46 22.26 13.27 5.54
C CYS A 46 21.00 13.00 4.70
N PHE A 47 20.95 13.45 3.45
CA PHE A 47 19.83 13.15 2.55
C PHE A 47 19.68 11.64 2.32
N ALA A 48 20.81 10.95 2.12
CA ALA A 48 20.82 9.50 2.01
C ALA A 48 20.18 8.84 3.25
N GLY A 49 20.61 9.18 4.46
CA GLY A 49 20.07 8.63 5.70
C GLY A 49 18.55 8.81 5.84
N ILE A 50 18.03 10.00 5.52
CA ILE A 50 16.59 10.30 5.58
C ILE A 50 15.81 9.39 4.61
N PHE A 51 16.26 9.28 3.37
CA PHE A 51 15.60 8.44 2.35
C PHE A 51 15.68 6.94 2.68
N ALA A 52 16.77 6.48 3.28
CA ALA A 52 16.89 5.11 3.76
C ALA A 52 15.86 4.82 4.86
N LEU A 53 15.69 5.73 5.83
CA LEU A 53 14.66 5.61 6.86
C LEU A 53 13.24 5.58 6.26
N PHE A 54 12.94 6.48 5.31
CA PHE A 54 11.66 6.46 4.60
C PHE A 54 11.43 5.12 3.87
N SER A 55 12.45 4.58 3.21
CA SER A 55 12.36 3.29 2.52
C SER A 55 12.04 2.14 3.49
N ILE A 56 12.67 2.13 4.67
CA ILE A 56 12.39 1.16 5.74
C ILE A 56 10.94 1.30 6.23
N ILE A 57 10.47 2.53 6.47
CA ILE A 57 9.10 2.80 6.91
C ILE A 57 8.09 2.27 5.88
N ILE A 58 8.30 2.54 4.59
CA ILE A 58 7.42 2.07 3.52
C ILE A 58 7.47 0.54 3.44
N LEU A 59 8.65 -0.07 3.52
CA LEU A 59 8.81 -1.53 3.54
C LEU A 59 8.04 -2.17 4.71
N TYR A 60 8.13 -1.58 5.90
CA TYR A 60 7.36 -1.99 7.07
C TYR A 60 5.84 -1.93 6.83
N GLN A 61 5.35 -0.88 6.15
CA GLN A 61 3.94 -0.78 5.78
C GLN A 61 3.54 -1.88 4.78
N LEU A 62 4.40 -2.23 3.81
CA LEU A 62 4.14 -3.33 2.87
C LEU A 62 4.02 -4.69 3.57
N PHE A 63 4.80 -4.93 4.64
CA PHE A 63 4.69 -6.16 5.44
C PHE A 63 3.36 -6.30 6.18
N LYS A 64 2.73 -5.17 6.55
CA LYS A 64 1.41 -5.17 7.21
C LYS A 64 0.27 -5.53 6.26
N ILE A 65 0.47 -5.43 4.94
CA ILE A 65 -0.57 -5.69 3.94
C ILE A 65 -0.97 -7.16 3.97
N ARG A 66 -2.29 -7.40 4.05
CA ARG A 66 -2.89 -8.73 3.96
C ARG A 66 -3.65 -8.89 2.65
N ILE A 67 -3.67 -10.11 2.14
CA ILE A 67 -4.45 -10.54 1.00
C ILE A 67 -5.53 -11.46 1.54
N LEU A 68 -6.79 -11.13 1.27
CA LEU A 68 -7.93 -11.95 1.65
C LEU A 68 -8.45 -12.66 0.40
N LYS A 69 -8.47 -13.99 0.44
CA LYS A 69 -8.89 -14.82 -0.69
C LYS A 69 -10.08 -15.65 -0.24
N ILE A 70 -11.21 -15.49 -0.92
CA ILE A 70 -12.43 -16.25 -0.63
C ILE A 70 -12.52 -17.42 -1.62
N SER A 71 -12.62 -18.62 -1.05
CA SER A 71 -12.76 -19.88 -1.76
C SER A 71 -14.11 -20.52 -1.42
N ARG A 72 -14.43 -21.67 -2.01
CA ARG A 72 -15.68 -22.41 -1.70
C ARG A 72 -15.75 -22.92 -0.26
N ASN A 73 -14.61 -23.23 0.34
CA ASN A 73 -14.57 -23.95 1.62
C ASN A 73 -14.20 -23.01 2.78
N GLY A 74 -13.82 -21.76 2.48
CA GLY A 74 -13.38 -20.83 3.50
C GLY A 74 -12.63 -19.61 2.97
N ILE A 75 -12.01 -18.90 3.89
CA ILE A 75 -11.23 -17.69 3.66
C ILE A 75 -9.75 -17.98 3.94
N THR A 76 -8.90 -17.66 2.98
CA THR A 76 -7.44 -17.66 3.15
C THR A 76 -6.96 -16.23 3.34
N ILE A 77 -6.23 -15.99 4.42
CA ILE A 77 -5.56 -14.72 4.71
C ILE A 77 -4.07 -14.94 4.51
N LYS A 78 -3.47 -14.27 3.52
CA LYS A 78 -2.04 -14.34 3.25
C LYS A 78 -1.37 -12.99 3.55
N LYS A 79 -0.14 -12.99 4.06
CA LYS A 79 0.69 -11.77 4.08
C LYS A 79 1.17 -11.44 2.66
N TYR A 80 1.27 -10.15 2.31
CA TYR A 80 1.66 -9.75 0.96
C TYR A 80 3.10 -10.17 0.61
N LEU A 81 4.06 -9.86 1.48
CA LEU A 81 5.49 -10.14 1.28
C LEU A 81 6.00 -11.41 1.99
N LEU A 82 5.20 -12.03 2.85
CA LEU A 82 5.63 -13.17 3.66
C LEU A 82 4.96 -14.48 3.21
N PRO A 83 5.62 -15.63 3.36
CA PRO A 83 5.07 -16.94 2.98
C PRO A 83 3.92 -17.40 3.90
N GLN A 84 3.71 -16.71 5.02
CA GLN A 84 2.69 -17.03 6.01
C GLN A 84 1.26 -16.89 5.46
N LYS A 85 0.47 -17.94 5.64
CA LYS A 85 -0.95 -18.02 5.27
C LYS A 85 -1.75 -18.63 6.41
N THR A 86 -2.95 -18.10 6.63
CA THR A 86 -3.93 -18.62 7.58
C THR A 86 -5.15 -19.05 6.77
N ASN A 87 -5.60 -20.28 6.93
CA ASN A 87 -6.80 -20.79 6.28
C ASN A 87 -7.89 -20.94 7.35
N LEU A 88 -9.05 -20.36 7.09
CA LEU A 88 -10.20 -20.41 7.99
C LEU A 88 -11.36 -21.05 7.23
N LYS A 89 -11.95 -22.10 7.79
CA LYS A 89 -13.16 -22.70 7.19
C LYS A 89 -14.37 -21.81 7.49
N PHE A 90 -15.37 -21.78 6.60
CA PHE A 90 -16.58 -20.98 6.87
C PHE A 90 -17.32 -21.39 8.15
N GLU A 91 -17.22 -22.66 8.52
CA GLU A 91 -17.78 -23.20 9.75
C GLU A 91 -17.15 -22.60 11.01
N GLU A 92 -15.89 -22.19 10.95
CA GLU A 92 -15.14 -21.59 12.06
C GLU A 92 -15.48 -20.09 12.20
N ILE A 93 -15.94 -19.45 11.12
CA ILE A 93 -16.20 -18.02 11.07
C ILE A 93 -17.64 -17.71 11.51
N LYS A 94 -17.77 -16.97 12.61
CA LYS A 94 -19.06 -16.48 13.11
C LYS A 94 -19.58 -15.36 12.22
N THR A 95 -18.81 -14.27 12.11
CA THR A 95 -19.18 -13.05 11.36
C THR A 95 -17.94 -12.32 10.85
N ILE A 96 -18.15 -11.50 9.82
CA ILE A 96 -17.16 -10.56 9.31
C ILE A 96 -17.80 -9.17 9.40
N LYS A 97 -17.10 -8.19 9.97
CA LYS A 97 -17.59 -6.81 10.12
C LYS A 97 -16.49 -5.82 9.76
N GLN A 98 -16.88 -4.63 9.33
CA GLN A 98 -15.99 -3.49 9.19
C GLN A 98 -16.36 -2.45 10.24
N THR A 99 -15.38 -2.01 11.03
CA THR A 99 -15.52 -0.91 11.97
C THR A 99 -14.83 0.33 11.42
N GLU A 100 -15.43 1.50 11.66
CA GLU A 100 -14.87 2.79 11.33
C GLU A 100 -14.39 3.46 12.63
N GLU A 101 -13.08 3.56 12.80
CA GLU A 101 -12.47 4.42 13.82
C GLU A 101 -12.30 5.81 13.24
N LYS A 102 -13.03 6.79 13.78
CA LYS A 102 -12.87 8.19 13.42
C LYS A 102 -11.88 8.84 14.39
N THR A 103 -10.68 9.13 13.91
CA THR A 103 -9.70 9.92 14.66
C THR A 103 -9.86 11.38 14.26
N LYS A 104 -10.26 12.23 15.21
CA LYS A 104 -10.23 13.68 15.02
C LYS A 104 -8.81 14.18 15.26
N ILE A 105 -8.18 14.71 14.23
CA ILE A 105 -6.87 15.35 14.34
C ILE A 105 -7.12 16.86 14.38
N TYR A 106 -6.73 17.48 15.49
CA TYR A 106 -6.71 18.92 15.66
C TYR A 106 -5.30 19.41 15.34
N SER A 107 -5.13 20.14 14.24
CA SER A 107 -3.85 20.83 14.00
C SER A 107 -3.75 22.03 14.95
N GLY A 108 -2.65 22.14 15.67
CA GLY A 108 -2.44 23.20 16.65
C GLY A 108 -2.39 24.61 16.05
N VAL A 109 -2.86 25.55 16.88
CA VAL A 109 -2.75 27.03 16.87
C VAL A 109 -3.12 27.71 15.54
N ASN A 110 -4.40 28.02 15.41
CA ASN A 110 -4.99 29.02 14.51
C ASN A 110 -4.83 28.76 13.00
N MET A 111 -5.73 27.95 12.45
CA MET A 111 -6.63 28.28 11.33
C MET A 111 -7.31 26.97 10.90
N PHE A 112 -8.64 27.00 10.73
CA PHE A 112 -9.57 25.87 10.52
C PHE A 112 -10.08 25.18 11.80
N GLU A 113 -11.10 25.78 12.42
CA GLU A 113 -11.90 25.25 13.55
C GLU A 113 -12.61 23.90 13.28
N LYS A 114 -12.41 23.30 12.11
CA LYS A 114 -12.92 21.97 11.75
C LYS A 114 -11.74 21.01 11.68
N GLY A 115 -11.41 20.40 12.81
CA GLY A 115 -10.42 19.32 12.87
C GLY A 115 -10.69 18.26 11.78
N PHE A 116 -9.62 17.69 11.23
CA PHE A 116 -9.74 16.69 10.18
C PHE A 116 -10.19 15.36 10.77
N LEU A 117 -11.28 14.79 10.22
CA LEU A 117 -11.76 13.46 10.56
C LEU A 117 -11.03 12.44 9.70
N LEU A 118 -9.99 11.83 10.26
CA LEU A 118 -9.36 10.67 9.64
C LEU A 118 -10.19 9.43 9.96
N SER A 119 -10.81 8.83 8.96
CA SER A 119 -11.58 7.59 9.12
C SER A 119 -10.69 6.39 8.80
N ASN A 120 -10.26 5.68 9.84
CA ASN A 120 -9.54 4.43 9.73
C ASN A 120 -10.53 3.28 9.80
N TYR A 121 -10.60 2.49 8.73
CA TYR A 121 -11.44 1.31 8.70
C TYR A 121 -10.63 0.09 9.19
N LYS A 122 -11.27 -0.80 9.94
CA LYS A 122 -10.71 -2.11 10.33
C LYS A 122 -11.69 -3.19 9.93
N THR A 123 -11.19 -4.28 9.36
CA THR A 123 -12.00 -5.46 9.05
C THR A 123 -11.76 -6.51 10.12
N ILE A 124 -12.81 -6.95 10.81
CA ILE A 124 -12.77 -7.89 11.92
C ILE A 124 -13.47 -9.18 11.51
N ILE A 125 -12.74 -10.30 11.56
CA ILE A 125 -13.28 -11.64 11.37
C ILE A 125 -13.40 -12.29 12.74
N SER A 126 -14.63 -12.50 13.20
CA SER A 126 -14.92 -13.15 14.48
C SER A 126 -15.06 -14.65 14.28
N LEU A 127 -14.31 -15.44 15.04
CA LEU A 127 -14.35 -16.89 15.04
C LEU A 127 -15.33 -17.42 16.10
N LYS A 128 -15.74 -18.68 15.97
CA LYS A 128 -16.67 -19.33 16.92
C LYS A 128 -16.05 -19.55 18.30
N ASN A 129 -14.74 -19.73 18.37
CA ASN A 129 -13.97 -19.87 19.62
C ASN A 129 -13.71 -18.53 20.32
N SER A 130 -14.46 -17.47 19.97
CA SER A 130 -14.30 -16.09 20.49
C SER A 130 -13.00 -15.38 20.11
N GLU A 131 -12.11 -16.02 19.35
CA GLU A 131 -10.94 -15.35 18.77
C GLU A 131 -11.38 -14.37 17.67
N LYS A 132 -10.58 -13.31 17.49
CA LYS A 132 -10.82 -12.28 16.48
C LYS A 132 -9.56 -12.08 15.65
N ILE A 133 -9.74 -12.04 14.34
CA ILE A 133 -8.67 -11.69 13.41
C ILE A 133 -8.96 -10.30 12.87
N GLU A 134 -8.07 -9.36 13.20
CA GLU A 134 -8.14 -7.98 12.73
C GLU A 134 -7.25 -7.79 11.50
N LEU A 135 -7.83 -7.15 10.49
CA LEU A 135 -7.18 -6.83 9.22
C LEU A 135 -7.26 -5.32 8.99
N ILE A 136 -6.15 -4.75 8.52
CA ILE A 136 -6.14 -3.39 7.96
C ILE A 136 -7.14 -3.34 6.81
N SER A 137 -7.91 -2.26 6.73
CA SER A 137 -9.13 -2.20 5.95
C SER A 137 -9.01 -2.61 4.48
N LEU A 138 -10.01 -3.38 4.05
CA LEU A 138 -10.52 -3.36 2.68
C LEU A 138 -11.24 -2.02 2.44
N SER A 139 -11.26 -1.52 1.20
CA SER A 139 -12.13 -0.38 0.89
C SER A 139 -13.60 -0.71 1.24
N LYS A 140 -14.45 0.28 1.51
CA LYS A 140 -15.88 0.05 1.80
C LYS A 140 -16.55 -0.79 0.71
N THR A 141 -16.23 -0.50 -0.55
CA THR A 141 -16.70 -1.23 -1.74
C THR A 141 -16.18 -2.67 -1.78
N ASP A 142 -14.87 -2.88 -1.59
CA ASP A 142 -14.28 -4.23 -1.52
C ASP A 142 -14.88 -5.04 -0.36
N PHE A 143 -15.07 -4.40 0.79
CA PHE A 143 -15.64 -5.03 1.98
C PHE A 143 -17.07 -5.50 1.73
N TYR A 144 -17.91 -4.66 1.11
CA TYR A 144 -19.28 -5.00 0.78
C TYR A 144 -19.35 -6.23 -0.16
N GLU A 145 -18.46 -6.30 -1.16
CA GLU A 145 -18.37 -7.48 -2.04
C GLU A 145 -17.92 -8.73 -1.28
N VAL A 146 -16.92 -8.60 -0.40
CA VAL A 146 -16.43 -9.68 0.47
C VAL A 146 -17.53 -10.20 1.38
N GLU A 147 -18.26 -9.31 2.04
CA GLU A 147 -19.34 -9.64 2.96
C GLU A 147 -20.47 -10.36 2.23
N LYS A 148 -20.89 -9.83 1.08
CA LYS A 148 -21.92 -10.44 0.24
C LYS A 148 -21.52 -11.84 -0.21
N LEU A 149 -20.28 -12.02 -0.66
CA LEU A 149 -19.75 -13.33 -1.07
C LEU A 149 -19.65 -14.31 0.10
N PHE A 150 -19.18 -13.85 1.25
CA PHE A 150 -19.09 -14.65 2.47
C PHE A 150 -20.45 -15.22 2.87
N PHE A 151 -21.49 -14.37 2.99
CA PHE A 151 -22.81 -14.83 3.38
C PHE A 151 -23.45 -15.74 2.34
N LYS A 152 -23.26 -15.44 1.05
CA LYS A 152 -23.78 -16.28 -0.04
C LYS A 152 -23.18 -17.69 -0.01
N LEU A 153 -21.86 -17.79 0.17
CA LEU A 153 -21.17 -19.08 0.25
C LEU A 153 -21.51 -19.83 1.53
N LYS A 154 -21.62 -19.13 2.67
CA LYS A 154 -22.01 -19.73 3.95
C LYS A 154 -23.42 -20.33 3.92
N ARG A 155 -24.33 -19.79 3.10
CA ARG A 155 -25.70 -20.30 2.89
C ARG A 155 -25.80 -21.41 1.83
N GLY A 156 -24.70 -21.76 1.15
CA GLY A 156 -24.73 -22.74 0.06
C GLY A 156 -25.36 -22.24 -1.25
N GLU A 157 -25.56 -20.92 -1.40
CA GLU A 157 -26.21 -20.35 -2.59
C GLU A 157 -25.24 -20.39 -3.81
N GLY A 158 -25.31 -21.50 -4.55
CA GLY A 158 -24.47 -21.82 -5.69
C GLY A 158 -24.77 -21.00 -6.94
N LYS A 159 -24.11 -19.85 -7.07
CA LYS A 159 -23.58 -19.27 -8.33
C LYS A 159 -23.05 -17.87 -8.03
N ILE A 160 -21.73 -17.74 -7.94
CA ILE A 160 -21.08 -16.43 -7.81
C ILE A 160 -20.89 -15.87 -9.24
N LYS A 161 -21.56 -14.76 -9.54
CA LYS A 161 -21.21 -13.96 -10.73
C LYS A 161 -19.80 -13.43 -10.49
N LYS A 162 -18.89 -13.70 -11.44
CA LYS A 162 -17.54 -13.16 -11.39
C LYS A 162 -17.62 -11.63 -11.33
N PRO A 163 -16.88 -10.97 -10.42
CA PRO A 163 -16.68 -9.54 -10.55
C PRO A 163 -15.99 -9.29 -11.91
N LYS A 164 -16.48 -8.31 -12.68
CA LYS A 164 -15.88 -7.91 -13.96
C LYS A 164 -14.48 -7.37 -13.68
N THR A 165 -13.49 -8.24 -13.84
CA THR A 165 -12.10 -8.01 -13.40
C THR A 165 -11.48 -6.78 -14.08
N GLN A 166 -11.90 -6.47 -15.31
CA GLN A 166 -11.50 -5.26 -16.04
C GLN A 166 -12.00 -3.97 -15.38
N PHE A 167 -13.25 -3.94 -14.93
CA PHE A 167 -13.83 -2.77 -14.26
C PHE A 167 -13.18 -2.51 -12.89
N TYR A 168 -12.80 -3.60 -12.20
CA TYR A 168 -12.05 -3.53 -10.94
C TYR A 168 -10.65 -2.91 -11.12
N ILE A 169 -9.91 -3.35 -12.14
CA ILE A 169 -8.56 -2.82 -12.43
C ILE A 169 -8.65 -1.35 -12.85
N PHE A 170 -9.64 -1.00 -13.69
CA PHE A 170 -9.83 0.37 -14.14
C PHE A 170 -10.19 1.33 -12.98
N ASN A 171 -11.16 0.95 -12.13
CA ASN A 171 -11.49 1.72 -10.93
C ASN A 171 -10.30 1.82 -9.97
N TYR A 172 -9.55 0.74 -9.81
CA TYR A 172 -8.33 0.75 -9.01
C TYR A 172 -7.29 1.74 -9.55
N LEU A 173 -7.07 1.79 -10.86
CA LEU A 173 -6.14 2.74 -11.48
C LEU A 173 -6.63 4.19 -11.36
N LEU A 174 -7.94 4.44 -11.53
CA LEU A 174 -8.55 5.76 -11.33
C LEU A 174 -8.44 6.23 -9.87
N GLU A 175 -8.76 5.37 -8.91
CA GLU A 175 -8.61 5.67 -7.48
C GLU A 175 -7.16 5.99 -7.10
N ASN A 176 -6.18 5.50 -7.88
CA ASN A 176 -4.76 5.76 -7.69
C ASN A 176 -4.17 6.70 -8.77
N GLY A 177 -5.00 7.41 -9.56
CA GLY A 177 -4.55 8.22 -10.68
C GLY A 177 -3.60 9.36 -10.27
N GLY A 178 -3.95 10.09 -9.20
CA GLY A 178 -3.07 11.15 -8.66
C GLY A 178 -1.73 10.61 -8.16
N THR A 179 -1.71 9.39 -7.63
CA THR A 179 -0.48 8.71 -7.22
C THR A 179 0.38 8.33 -8.43
N LEU A 180 -0.23 7.81 -9.50
CA LEU A 180 0.48 7.49 -10.74
C LEU A 180 1.12 8.74 -11.34
N LEU A 181 0.41 9.87 -11.35
CA LEU A 181 0.95 11.16 -11.80
C LEU A 181 2.13 11.63 -10.94
N LEU A 182 2.03 11.52 -9.62
CA LEU A 182 3.13 11.90 -8.72
C LEU A 182 4.37 11.03 -8.95
N ILE A 183 4.21 9.71 -9.06
CA ILE A 183 5.31 8.78 -9.35
C ILE A 183 5.95 9.11 -10.70
N LEU A 184 5.14 9.42 -11.72
CA LEU A 184 5.62 9.83 -13.02
C LEU A 184 6.47 11.11 -12.91
N PHE A 185 6.00 12.10 -12.16
CA PHE A 185 6.72 13.36 -11.96
C PHE A 185 8.07 13.15 -11.26
N ILE A 186 8.09 12.33 -10.19
CA ILE A 186 9.33 11.96 -9.49
C ILE A 186 10.31 11.26 -10.44
N ASN A 187 9.82 10.35 -11.28
CA ASN A 187 10.69 9.65 -12.24
C ASN A 187 11.25 10.59 -13.32
N ILE A 188 10.48 11.57 -13.79
CA ILE A 188 10.99 12.58 -14.72
C ILE A 188 12.11 13.39 -14.06
N LEU A 189 11.91 13.82 -12.81
CA LEU A 189 12.94 14.52 -12.04
C LEU A 189 14.20 13.66 -11.85
N ASN A 190 14.03 12.36 -11.52
CA ASN A 190 15.14 11.40 -11.42
C ASN A 190 15.95 11.31 -12.71
N ILE A 191 15.27 11.17 -13.86
CA ILE A 191 15.93 11.10 -15.17
C ILE A 191 16.68 12.40 -15.47
N GLY A 192 16.06 13.55 -15.18
CA GLY A 192 16.70 14.86 -15.33
C GLY A 192 17.98 14.97 -14.50
N LEU A 193 17.91 14.62 -13.21
CA LEU A 193 19.06 14.63 -12.30
C LEU A 193 20.16 13.67 -12.79
N LEU A 194 19.80 12.46 -13.20
CA LEU A 194 20.76 11.48 -13.74
C LEU A 194 21.44 11.98 -15.01
N SER A 195 20.70 12.64 -15.91
CA SER A 195 21.27 13.18 -17.15
C SER A 195 22.32 14.26 -16.86
N GLU A 196 22.10 15.09 -15.85
CA GLU A 196 23.01 16.15 -15.46
C GLU A 196 24.29 15.60 -14.80
N ILE A 197 24.14 14.58 -13.95
CA ILE A 197 25.24 13.79 -13.38
C ILE A 197 26.13 13.24 -14.50
N ILE A 198 25.53 12.56 -15.49
CA ILE A 198 26.26 11.95 -16.60
C ILE A 198 27.01 13.01 -17.41
N LYS A 199 26.35 14.13 -17.77
CA LYS A 199 27.00 15.23 -18.50
C LYS A 199 28.22 15.77 -17.75
N LYS A 200 28.08 16.00 -16.44
CA LYS A 200 29.19 16.50 -15.61
C LYS A 200 30.33 15.50 -15.48
N THR A 201 30.03 14.20 -15.44
CA THR A 201 31.04 13.13 -15.44
C THR A 201 31.84 13.09 -16.74
N VAL A 202 31.14 13.17 -17.87
CA VAL A 202 31.77 13.15 -19.20
C VAL A 202 32.65 14.39 -19.38
N ALA A 203 32.19 15.57 -18.95
CA ALA A 203 32.96 16.81 -19.03
C ALA A 203 34.23 16.82 -18.16
N ASN A 204 34.26 16.09 -17.04
CA ASN A 204 35.44 15.98 -16.18
C ASN A 204 36.47 14.93 -16.66
N ASN A 205 36.11 14.08 -17.62
CA ASN A 205 36.97 13.00 -18.15
C ASN A 205 37.56 13.32 -19.55
N VAL A 206 37.31 14.52 -20.08
CA VAL A 206 37.89 15.08 -21.31
C VAL A 206 38.86 16.18 -20.92
#